data_AF-A0A925SD55-F1
#
_entry.id   AF-A0A925SD55-F1
#
_cell.length_a   1.000
_cell.length_b   1.000
_cell.length_c   1.000
_cell.angle_alpha   90.00
_cell.angle_beta   90.00
_cell.angle_gamma   90.00
#
_symmetry.space_group_name_H-M   'P 1'
#
loop_
_entity.id
_entity.type
_entity.pdbx_description
1 polymer ?
#
loop_
_entity_poly.entity_id
_entity_poly.type
_entity_poly.pdbx_seq_one_letter_code
_entity_poly.pdbx_strand_id
1 'polypeptide(L)'
;MAYESFRDWVNQLDKAGELIRIAQPLATELEITELANREMKKPGGGKALLIEKPTVNGVISPFPVAINTLGSHKRMAMSLGANSVDEAAAELGALMKAKPPTGFRETIKLLGQALDLRHAKPKIVKDGPCKEVIHKFDESGKVGKRESGTAAASSHLPTFSPAHLPAGPVQLPPTSPTPPSLLNLPILKCWPL
;
A
#
# COMPACT_ATOMS: atom_id res chain seq x y z
N MET A 1 16.31 -2.88 3.41
CA MET A 1 15.35 -2.32 2.43
C MET A 1 15.42 -0.80 2.53
N ALA A 2 15.04 -0.07 1.48
CA ALA A 2 15.10 1.40 1.51
C ALA A 2 14.16 2.03 2.56
N TYR A 3 13.09 1.31 2.94
CA TYR A 3 12.13 1.73 3.95
C TYR A 3 11.75 0.56 4.86
N GLU A 4 11.41 0.87 6.11
CA GLU A 4 11.06 -0.11 7.14
C GLU A 4 9.62 -0.66 6.97
N SER A 5 8.74 0.09 6.32
CA SER A 5 7.35 -0.32 6.08
C SER A 5 6.72 0.42 4.91
N PHE A 6 5.57 -0.06 4.43
CA PHE A 6 4.78 0.66 3.42
C PHE A 6 4.27 2.02 3.94
N ARG A 7 3.99 2.14 5.24
CA ARG A 7 3.62 3.41 5.87
C ARG A 7 4.76 4.42 5.77
N ASP A 8 5.98 3.97 6.06
CA ASP A 8 7.19 4.79 5.93
C ASP A 8 7.43 5.20 4.46
N TRP A 9 7.24 4.26 3.52
CA TRP A 9 7.28 4.56 2.10
C TRP A 9 6.31 5.68 1.67
N VAL A 10 5.05 5.59 2.08
CA VAL A 10 4.04 6.63 1.78
C VAL A 10 4.44 7.97 2.39
N ASN A 11 4.97 7.99 3.62
CA ASN A 11 5.48 9.21 4.25
C ASN A 11 6.67 9.79 3.49
N GLN A 12 7.57 8.95 2.96
CA GLN A 12 8.69 9.42 2.17
C GLN A 12 8.23 10.01 0.83
N LEU A 13 7.22 9.43 0.18
CA LEU A 13 6.62 10.01 -1.02
C LEU A 13 6.05 11.42 -0.75
N ASP A 14 5.39 11.60 0.39
CA ASP A 14 4.85 12.89 0.83
C ASP A 14 5.98 13.91 1.02
N LYS A 15 7.01 13.55 1.80
CA LYS A 15 8.21 14.39 2.02
C LYS A 15 8.93 14.75 0.73
N ALA A 16 8.97 13.84 -0.24
CA ALA A 16 9.62 14.04 -1.53
C ALA A 16 8.75 14.84 -2.53
N GLY A 17 7.53 15.24 -2.14
CA GLY A 17 6.58 15.95 -3.01
C GLY A 17 5.97 15.07 -4.12
N GLU A 18 6.12 13.75 -4.01
CA GLU A 18 5.71 12.74 -4.98
C GLU A 18 4.31 12.16 -4.71
N LEU A 19 3.65 12.58 -3.62
CA LEU A 19 2.32 12.15 -3.20
C LEU A 19 1.33 13.33 -3.26
N ILE A 20 0.08 13.04 -3.63
CA ILE A 20 -1.08 13.92 -3.42
C ILE A 20 -2.02 13.23 -2.45
N ARG A 21 -2.46 13.95 -1.42
CA ARG A 21 -3.53 13.51 -0.51
C ARG A 21 -4.88 14.04 -0.99
N ILE A 22 -5.87 13.15 -1.05
CA ILE A 22 -7.23 13.47 -1.47
C ILE A 22 -8.15 13.18 -0.28
N ALA A 23 -8.66 14.26 0.32
CA ALA A 23 -9.50 14.21 1.52
C ALA A 23 -11.01 14.06 1.19
N GLN A 24 -11.39 14.32 -0.06
CA GLN A 24 -12.75 14.14 -0.55
C GLN A 24 -13.08 12.64 -0.62
N PRO A 25 -14.32 12.24 -0.26
CA PRO A 25 -14.78 10.88 -0.49
C PRO A 25 -14.73 10.52 -1.99
N LEU A 26 -14.23 9.32 -2.30
CA LEU A 26 -14.13 8.82 -3.68
C LEU A 26 -14.54 7.37 -3.77
N ALA A 27 -15.33 7.02 -4.79
CA ALA A 27 -15.78 5.66 -5.01
C ALA A 27 -14.63 4.73 -5.42
N THR A 28 -14.54 3.58 -4.76
CA THR A 28 -13.64 2.50 -5.19
C THR A 28 -14.03 1.96 -6.56
N GLU A 29 -15.32 2.10 -6.89
CA GLU A 29 -15.92 1.75 -8.16
C GLU A 29 -15.59 2.83 -9.20
N LEU A 30 -14.55 2.56 -10.01
CA LEU A 30 -14.12 3.32 -11.18
C LEU A 30 -13.53 4.71 -10.90
N GLU A 31 -13.93 5.45 -9.88
CA GLU A 31 -13.43 6.82 -9.66
C GLU A 31 -11.96 6.87 -9.27
N ILE A 32 -11.56 6.08 -8.27
CA ILE A 32 -10.16 6.02 -7.84
C ILE A 32 -9.27 5.54 -8.98
N THR A 33 -9.73 4.55 -9.75
CA THR A 33 -8.94 4.01 -10.87
C THR A 33 -8.88 4.97 -12.06
N GLU A 34 -9.93 5.76 -12.31
CA GLU A 34 -9.94 6.82 -13.32
C GLU A 34 -8.89 7.90 -12.99
N LEU A 35 -8.87 8.38 -11.74
CA LEU A 35 -7.88 9.34 -11.26
C LEU A 35 -6.46 8.78 -11.34
N ALA A 36 -6.26 7.54 -10.87
CA ALA A 36 -4.96 6.88 -10.96
C ALA A 36 -4.52 6.71 -12.42
N ASN A 37 -5.43 6.35 -13.33
CA ASN A 37 -5.17 6.20 -14.76
C ASN A 37 -4.75 7.53 -15.41
N ARG A 38 -5.35 8.66 -15.01
CA ARG A 38 -4.90 9.99 -15.44
C ARG A 38 -3.48 10.29 -14.96
N GLU A 39 -3.19 10.05 -13.68
CA GLU A 39 -1.86 10.32 -13.13
C GLU A 39 -0.77 9.47 -13.80
N MET A 40 -0.95 8.15 -13.89
CA MET A 40 0.06 7.26 -14.46
C MET A 40 0.39 7.55 -15.93
N LYS A 41 -0.55 8.15 -16.67
CA LYS A 41 -0.37 8.53 -18.09
C LYS A 41 0.24 9.92 -18.29
N LYS A 42 0.43 10.70 -17.23
CA LYS A 42 1.15 11.97 -17.35
C LYS A 42 2.62 11.72 -17.70
N PRO A 43 3.29 12.68 -18.35
CA PRO A 43 4.74 12.63 -18.52
C PRO A 43 5.43 12.38 -17.18
N GLY A 44 6.33 11.39 -17.15
CA GLY A 44 7.02 10.99 -15.92
C GLY A 44 6.17 10.22 -14.91
N GLY A 45 4.96 9.76 -15.25
CA GLY A 45 4.15 8.88 -14.41
C GLY A 45 3.29 9.56 -13.34
N GLY A 46 3.15 10.89 -13.42
CA GLY A 46 2.33 11.70 -12.51
C GLY A 46 2.73 11.56 -11.05
N LYS A 47 1.81 11.83 -10.13
CA LYS A 47 2.03 11.66 -8.68
C LYS A 47 1.37 10.38 -8.14
N ALA A 48 1.90 9.88 -7.03
CA ALA A 48 1.19 8.91 -6.22
C ALA A 48 -0.04 9.56 -5.58
N LEU A 49 -1.09 8.78 -5.34
CA LEU A 49 -2.33 9.25 -4.74
C LEU A 49 -2.61 8.53 -3.43
N LEU A 50 -2.94 9.27 -2.39
CA LEU A 50 -3.47 8.75 -1.14
C LEU A 50 -4.89 9.27 -0.94
N ILE A 51 -5.86 8.38 -1.07
CA ILE A 51 -7.28 8.65 -0.90
C ILE A 51 -7.60 8.33 0.56
N GLU A 52 -7.98 9.36 1.32
CA GLU A 52 -8.17 9.24 2.77
C GLU A 52 -9.54 8.65 3.12
N LYS A 53 -10.54 8.84 2.25
CA LYS A 53 -11.94 8.42 2.46
C LYS A 53 -12.50 7.66 1.26
N PRO A 54 -11.92 6.50 0.88
CA PRO A 54 -12.49 5.71 -0.20
C PRO A 54 -13.87 5.19 0.22
N THR A 55 -14.83 5.12 -0.70
CA THR A 55 -16.17 4.60 -0.43
C THR A 55 -16.38 3.28 -1.16
N VAL A 56 -16.93 2.29 -0.47
CA VAL A 56 -17.35 1.01 -1.02
C VAL A 56 -18.87 0.97 -0.96
N ASN A 57 -19.55 0.79 -2.09
CA ASN A 57 -21.02 0.87 -2.17
C ASN A 57 -21.60 2.15 -1.51
N GLY A 58 -20.92 3.28 -1.66
CA GLY A 58 -21.33 4.58 -1.10
C GLY A 58 -21.04 4.77 0.40
N VAL A 59 -20.51 3.77 1.10
CA VAL A 59 -20.12 3.87 2.52
C VAL A 59 -18.62 4.11 2.63
N ILE A 60 -18.21 5.09 3.44
CA ILE A 60 -16.78 5.36 3.68
C ILE A 60 -16.12 4.14 4.33
N SER A 61 -15.08 3.63 3.69
CA SER A 61 -14.21 2.59 4.23
C SER A 61 -13.32 3.16 5.33
N PRO A 62 -13.10 2.42 6.42
CA PRO A 62 -12.14 2.81 7.46
C PRO A 62 -10.68 2.69 6.98
N PHE A 63 -10.42 2.09 5.83
CA PHE A 63 -9.08 1.89 5.27
C PHE A 63 -8.83 2.87 4.12
N PRO A 64 -7.82 3.75 4.20
CA PRO A 64 -7.43 4.61 3.09
C PRO A 64 -6.80 3.79 1.96
N VAL A 65 -6.77 4.37 0.75
CA VAL A 65 -6.20 3.73 -0.44
C VAL A 65 -5.01 4.54 -0.95
N ALA A 66 -3.84 3.92 -1.00
CA ALA A 66 -2.67 4.45 -1.69
C ALA A 66 -2.53 3.76 -3.06
N ILE A 67 -2.42 4.53 -4.14
CA ILE A 67 -2.32 4.01 -5.51
C ILE A 67 -1.31 4.83 -6.33
N ASN A 68 -0.83 4.26 -7.45
CA ASN A 68 0.20 4.85 -8.30
C ASN A 68 1.54 5.15 -7.58
N THR A 69 1.78 4.47 -6.46
CA THR A 69 2.96 4.70 -5.58
C THR A 69 4.29 4.38 -6.24
N LEU A 70 4.30 3.52 -7.26
CA LEU A 70 5.48 3.16 -8.06
C LEU A 70 5.36 3.62 -9.52
N GLY A 71 4.42 4.51 -9.83
CA GLY A 71 4.08 4.88 -11.21
C GLY A 71 5.12 5.67 -12.00
N SER A 72 6.29 5.98 -11.44
CA SER A 72 7.34 6.75 -12.10
C SER A 72 8.71 6.12 -11.90
N HIS A 73 9.64 6.35 -12.83
CA HIS A 73 11.04 5.91 -12.70
C HIS A 73 11.69 6.46 -11.42
N LYS A 74 11.40 7.71 -11.07
CA LYS A 74 11.87 8.32 -9.83
C LYS A 74 11.35 7.58 -8.60
N ARG A 75 10.05 7.30 -8.50
CA ARG A 75 9.47 6.55 -7.37
C ARG A 75 9.96 5.11 -7.32
N MET A 76 10.15 4.46 -8.48
CA MET A 76 10.76 3.13 -8.53
C MET A 76 12.21 3.15 -8.01
N ALA A 77 13.04 4.08 -8.46
CA ALA A 77 14.42 4.23 -7.98
C ALA A 77 14.46 4.51 -6.46
N MET A 78 13.63 5.45 -5.99
CA MET A 78 13.47 5.73 -4.56
C MET A 78 13.08 4.50 -3.74
N SER A 79 12.18 3.65 -4.25
CA SER A 79 11.75 2.41 -3.58
C SER A 79 12.88 1.39 -3.42
N LEU A 80 13.86 1.45 -4.32
CA LEU A 80 15.05 0.60 -4.34
C LEU A 80 16.24 1.25 -3.59
N GLY A 81 16.10 2.51 -3.13
CA GLY A 81 17.19 3.25 -2.51
C GLY A 81 18.29 3.67 -3.49
N ALA A 82 17.96 3.75 -4.79
CA ALA A 82 18.88 4.12 -5.86
C ALA A 82 18.55 5.51 -6.43
N ASN A 83 19.49 6.12 -7.15
CA ASN A 83 19.27 7.40 -7.82
C ASN A 83 18.52 7.22 -9.14
N SER A 84 18.65 6.05 -9.77
CA SER A 84 17.93 5.69 -11.00
C SER A 84 17.58 4.21 -11.06
N VAL A 85 16.63 3.86 -11.94
CA VAL A 85 16.27 2.47 -12.20
C VAL A 85 17.42 1.73 -12.88
N ASP A 86 18.17 2.41 -13.75
CA ASP A 86 19.32 1.83 -14.45
C ASP A 86 20.47 1.49 -13.50
N GLU A 87 20.70 2.34 -12.49
CA GLU A 87 21.67 2.08 -11.42
C GLU A 87 21.30 0.80 -10.65
N ALA A 88 20.04 0.70 -10.22
CA ALA A 88 19.55 -0.49 -9.52
C ALA A 88 19.65 -1.76 -10.41
N ALA A 89 19.35 -1.64 -11.70
CA ALA A 89 19.47 -2.74 -12.66
C ALA A 89 20.93 -3.16 -12.88
N ALA A 90 21.87 -2.20 -12.93
CA ALA A 90 23.30 -2.47 -13.07
C ALA A 90 23.86 -3.19 -11.83
N GLU A 91 23.48 -2.75 -10.63
CA GLU A 91 23.85 -3.40 -9.37
C GLU A 91 23.35 -4.85 -9.31
N LEU A 92 22.07 -5.07 -9.62
CA LEU A 92 21.48 -6.40 -9.68
C LEU A 92 22.19 -7.29 -10.73
N GLY A 93 22.48 -6.74 -11.90
CA GLY A 93 23.19 -7.44 -12.97
C GLY A 93 24.62 -7.83 -12.59
N ALA A 94 25.31 -6.99 -11.83
CA ALA A 94 26.63 -7.31 -11.29
C ALA A 94 26.58 -8.45 -10.27
N LEU A 95 25.56 -8.44 -9.39
CA LEU A 95 25.35 -9.50 -8.41
C LEU A 95 25.07 -10.86 -9.07
N MET A 96 24.23 -10.90 -10.11
CA MET A 96 23.92 -12.14 -10.84
C MET A 96 25.11 -12.74 -11.59
N LYS A 97 26.07 -11.91 -12.03
CA LYS A 97 27.24 -12.36 -12.81
C LYS A 97 28.43 -12.82 -11.96
N ALA A 98 28.32 -12.77 -10.63
CA ALA A 98 29.37 -13.23 -9.74
C ALA A 98 29.57 -14.75 -9.89
N LYS A 99 30.69 -15.15 -10.53
CA LYS A 99 31.08 -16.56 -10.67
C LYS A 99 31.56 -17.15 -9.33
N PRO A 100 31.44 -18.47 -9.11
CA PRO A 100 32.09 -19.14 -7.99
C PRO A 100 33.61 -18.95 -8.08
N PRO A 101 34.29 -18.64 -6.96
CA PRO A 101 35.72 -18.32 -6.97
C PRO A 101 36.53 -19.60 -7.21
N THR A 102 37.63 -19.47 -7.93
CA THR A 102 38.59 -20.58 -8.11
C THR A 102 39.91 -20.37 -7.36
N GLY A 103 40.11 -19.21 -6.69
CA GLY A 103 41.34 -18.92 -5.94
C GLY A 103 41.16 -18.22 -4.58
N PHE A 104 42.17 -18.32 -3.70
CA PHE A 104 42.17 -17.77 -2.32
C PHE A 104 41.88 -16.26 -2.22
N ARG A 105 42.38 -15.44 -3.15
CA ARG A 105 42.09 -13.99 -3.20
C ARG A 105 40.63 -13.70 -3.55
N GLU A 106 40.04 -14.51 -4.42
CA GLU A 106 38.63 -14.38 -4.81
C GLU A 106 37.72 -14.82 -3.65
N THR A 107 38.14 -15.82 -2.87
CA THR A 107 37.45 -16.24 -1.64
C THR A 107 37.37 -15.12 -0.60
N ILE A 108 38.44 -14.34 -0.39
CA ILE A 108 38.42 -13.19 0.52
C ILE A 108 37.50 -12.08 0.01
N LYS A 109 37.52 -11.80 -1.32
CA LYS A 109 36.64 -10.81 -1.93
C LYS A 109 35.16 -11.21 -1.79
N LEU A 110 34.85 -12.49 -1.96
CA LEU A 110 33.50 -13.02 -1.75
C LEU A 110 33.08 -13.04 -0.30
N LEU A 111 34.00 -13.23 0.66
CA LEU A 111 33.68 -13.12 2.07
C LEU A 111 33.23 -11.69 2.42
N GLY A 112 33.88 -10.67 1.84
CA GLY A 112 33.44 -9.28 1.93
C GLY A 112 32.06 -9.05 1.30
N GLN A 113 31.84 -9.53 0.07
CA GLN A 113 30.53 -9.44 -0.58
C GLN A 113 29.44 -10.23 0.14
N ALA A 114 29.78 -11.36 0.77
CA ALA A 114 28.86 -12.17 1.58
C ALA A 114 28.48 -11.45 2.89
N LEU A 115 29.39 -10.67 3.47
CA LEU A 115 29.09 -9.78 4.60
C LEU A 115 28.13 -8.66 4.19
N ASP A 116 28.29 -8.08 3.00
CA ASP A 116 27.35 -7.09 2.46
C ASP A 116 25.97 -7.72 2.21
N LEU A 117 25.95 -8.93 1.65
CA LEU A 117 24.74 -9.74 1.44
C LEU A 117 24.14 -10.31 2.72
N ARG A 118 24.80 -10.24 3.88
CA ARG A 118 24.23 -10.76 5.14
C ARG A 118 22.90 -10.06 5.49
N HIS A 119 22.75 -8.81 5.06
CA HIS A 119 21.54 -8.01 5.27
C HIS A 119 20.43 -8.34 4.26
N ALA A 120 20.73 -9.15 3.23
CA ALA A 120 19.73 -9.63 2.27
C ALA A 120 18.88 -10.78 2.84
N LYS A 121 19.38 -11.51 3.85
CA LYS A 121 18.61 -12.59 4.48
C LYS A 121 17.45 -11.99 5.30
N PRO A 122 16.19 -12.35 5.03
CA PRO A 122 15.06 -11.87 5.81
C PRO A 122 15.20 -12.26 7.29
N LYS A 123 14.94 -11.32 8.19
CA LYS A 123 14.87 -11.58 9.63
C LYS A 123 13.51 -12.20 9.96
N ILE A 124 13.52 -13.42 10.47
CA ILE A 124 12.29 -14.08 10.95
C ILE A 124 11.88 -13.44 12.28
N VAL A 125 10.65 -12.94 12.35
CA VAL A 125 10.07 -12.30 13.53
C VAL A 125 8.81 -13.05 13.98
N LYS A 126 8.60 -13.14 15.30
CA LYS A 126 7.42 -13.81 15.88
C LYS A 126 6.16 -12.96 15.78
N ASP A 127 6.30 -11.64 15.83
CA ASP A 127 5.20 -10.69 15.86
C ASP A 127 5.49 -9.46 14.99
N GLY A 128 4.46 -8.67 14.67
CA GLY A 128 4.59 -7.42 13.92
C GLY A 128 3.24 -6.75 13.64
N PRO A 129 3.24 -5.47 13.19
CA PRO A 129 2.01 -4.68 12.99
C PRO A 129 0.99 -5.34 12.05
N CYS A 130 1.43 -6.18 11.11
CA CYS A 130 0.54 -6.94 10.23
C CYS A 130 -0.33 -7.97 10.96
N LYS A 131 -0.08 -8.26 12.24
CA LYS A 131 -0.82 -9.21 13.09
C LYS A 131 -1.76 -8.54 14.10
N GLU A 132 -1.89 -7.21 14.10
CA GLU A 132 -2.74 -6.48 15.05
C GLU A 132 -4.23 -6.88 14.94
N VAL A 133 -4.69 -7.23 13.74
CA VAL A 133 -6.07 -7.68 13.48
C VAL A 133 -6.05 -8.96 12.66
N ILE A 134 -6.49 -10.07 13.27
CA ILE A 134 -6.59 -11.37 12.61
C ILE A 134 -8.05 -11.81 12.54
N HIS A 135 -8.55 -11.99 11.32
CA HIS A 135 -9.84 -12.62 11.07
C HIS A 135 -9.60 -14.09 10.75
N LYS A 136 -10.10 -14.99 11.62
CA LYS A 136 -10.07 -16.43 11.38
C LYS A 136 -11.41 -16.83 10.74
N PHE A 137 -11.35 -17.67 9.72
CA PHE A 137 -12.53 -18.20 9.06
C PHE A 137 -12.60 -19.70 9.37
N ASP A 138 -13.81 -20.19 9.67
CA ASP A 138 -14.04 -21.63 9.77
C ASP A 138 -14.26 -22.25 8.37
N GLU A 139 -14.33 -23.58 8.30
CA GLU A 139 -14.59 -24.33 7.06
C GLU A 139 -15.94 -23.95 6.42
N SER A 140 -16.84 -23.31 7.16
CA SER A 140 -18.14 -22.83 6.69
C SER A 140 -18.07 -21.40 6.10
N GLY A 141 -16.89 -20.78 6.06
CA GLY A 141 -16.68 -19.42 5.57
C GLY A 141 -17.24 -18.33 6.49
N LYS A 142 -17.67 -18.67 7.71
CA LYS A 142 -18.14 -17.68 8.68
C LYS A 142 -16.94 -17.09 9.41
N VAL A 143 -16.93 -15.77 9.56
CA VAL A 143 -15.88 -15.06 10.32
C VAL A 143 -16.00 -15.49 11.78
N GLY A 144 -15.01 -16.25 12.25
CA GLY A 144 -14.84 -16.58 13.66
C GLY A 144 -14.44 -15.37 14.50
N LYS A 145 -14.44 -15.54 15.82
CA LYS A 145 -14.16 -14.48 16.81
C LYS A 145 -12.88 -13.69 16.48
N ARG A 146 -12.96 -12.36 16.55
CA ARG A 146 -11.82 -11.45 16.42
C ARG A 146 -10.89 -11.64 17.61
N GLU A 147 -9.67 -12.09 17.38
CA GLU A 147 -8.61 -12.08 18.40
C GLU A 147 -7.74 -10.83 18.18
N SER A 148 -7.68 -9.95 19.18
CA SER A 148 -6.64 -8.92 19.24
C SER A 148 -5.36 -9.59 19.74
N GLY A 149 -4.31 -9.63 18.91
CA GLY A 149 -3.01 -10.10 19.35
C GLY A 149 -2.49 -9.26 20.52
N THR A 150 -1.86 -9.90 21.51
CA THR A 150 -1.19 -9.25 22.64
C THR A 150 0.07 -8.53 22.18
N ALA A 151 -0.07 -7.34 21.61
CA ALA A 151 1.02 -6.41 21.41
C ALA A 151 0.75 -5.14 22.25
N ALA A 152 1.72 -4.80 23.10
CA ALA A 152 1.67 -3.73 24.06
C ALA A 152 1.25 -2.39 23.41
N ALA A 153 0.42 -1.65 24.14
CA ALA A 153 -0.07 -0.33 23.78
C ALA A 153 1.08 0.62 23.36
N SER A 154 1.16 0.95 22.08
CA SER A 154 1.66 2.25 21.64
C SER A 154 0.47 3.15 21.38
N SER A 155 0.17 3.94 22.40
CA SER A 155 -0.86 4.96 22.46
C SER A 155 -0.56 6.09 21.47
N HIS A 156 -1.02 5.99 20.22
CA HIS A 156 -1.31 7.17 19.35
C HIS A 156 -2.32 6.90 18.22
N LEU A 157 -2.97 5.73 18.19
CA LEU A 157 -4.18 5.56 17.41
C LEU A 157 -5.37 6.04 18.26
N PRO A 158 -6.30 6.88 17.72
CA PRO A 158 -7.48 7.27 18.46
C PRO A 158 -8.26 6.01 18.84
N THR A 159 -8.44 5.81 20.14
CA THR A 159 -9.20 4.70 20.72
C THR A 159 -10.66 4.86 20.29
N PHE A 160 -11.12 3.99 19.40
CA PHE A 160 -12.51 3.99 18.96
C PHE A 160 -13.38 3.33 20.03
N SER A 161 -14.18 4.12 20.75
CA SER A 161 -15.22 3.63 21.64
C SER A 161 -16.50 3.37 20.83
N PRO A 162 -17.10 2.16 20.86
CA PRO A 162 -18.30 1.85 20.09
C PRO A 162 -19.59 2.44 20.70
N ALA A 163 -19.48 3.22 21.79
CA ALA A 163 -20.61 3.69 22.59
C ALA A 163 -21.47 4.79 21.96
N HIS A 164 -21.29 5.13 20.68
CA HIS A 164 -22.08 6.15 19.98
C HIS A 164 -22.62 5.72 18.61
N LEU A 165 -22.71 4.42 18.34
CA LEU A 165 -23.55 3.93 17.25
C LEU A 165 -25.02 3.97 17.69
N PRO A 166 -25.90 4.75 17.03
CA PRO A 166 -27.32 4.72 17.37
C PRO A 166 -27.90 3.35 17.01
N ALA A 167 -28.36 2.62 18.02
CA ALA A 167 -29.12 1.40 17.88
C ALA A 167 -30.58 1.75 17.57
N GLY A 168 -30.93 1.80 16.28
CA GLY A 168 -32.31 1.96 15.82
C GLY A 168 -32.38 2.03 14.30
N PRO A 169 -33.48 1.61 13.66
CA PRO A 169 -33.64 1.76 12.22
C PRO A 169 -33.74 3.26 11.90
N VAL A 170 -32.72 3.81 11.26
CA VAL A 170 -32.70 5.21 10.80
C VAL A 170 -33.67 5.33 9.62
N GLN A 171 -34.84 5.89 9.85
CA GLN A 171 -35.73 6.34 8.78
C GLN A 171 -35.13 7.61 8.15
N LEU A 172 -34.59 7.48 6.93
CA LEU A 172 -34.09 8.58 6.13
C LEU A 172 -35.27 9.36 5.49
N PRO A 173 -35.24 10.70 5.48
CA PRO A 173 -36.20 11.50 4.72
C PRO A 173 -35.96 11.34 3.20
N PRO A 174 -37.01 11.49 2.36
CA PRO A 174 -36.91 11.23 0.92
C PRO A 174 -36.32 12.45 0.20
N THR A 175 -34.99 12.57 0.21
CA THR A 175 -34.26 13.43 -0.72
C THR A 175 -32.99 12.72 -1.15
N SER A 176 -32.86 12.53 -2.47
CA SER A 176 -31.84 11.76 -3.22
C SER A 176 -30.44 11.67 -2.57
N PRO A 177 -29.93 10.47 -2.22
CA PRO A 177 -28.73 10.31 -1.40
C PRO A 177 -27.51 9.75 -2.14
N THR A 178 -27.39 9.89 -3.46
CA THR A 178 -26.24 9.29 -4.17
C THR A 178 -25.15 10.36 -4.39
N PRO A 179 -23.96 10.23 -3.78
CA PRO A 179 -22.82 11.04 -4.20
C PRO A 179 -22.60 10.81 -5.71
N PRO A 180 -22.19 11.83 -6.48
CA PRO A 180 -21.90 11.65 -7.89
C PRO A 180 -20.90 10.49 -8.00
N SER A 181 -21.31 9.43 -8.69
CA SER A 181 -20.55 8.22 -8.89
C SER A 181 -20.55 7.89 -10.37
N LEU A 182 -19.39 7.49 -10.91
CA LEU A 182 -19.29 7.00 -12.29
C LEU A 182 -20.13 5.73 -12.55
N LEU A 183 -20.72 5.13 -11.51
CA LEU A 183 -21.63 3.98 -11.60
C LEU A 183 -22.92 4.24 -12.40
N ASN A 184 -23.30 5.50 -12.63
CA ASN A 184 -24.50 5.84 -13.40
C ASN A 184 -24.23 6.16 -14.88
N LEU A 185 -23.02 5.88 -15.38
CA LEU A 185 -22.70 6.16 -16.79
C LEU A 185 -23.43 5.18 -17.74
N PRO A 186 -23.98 5.68 -18.86
CA PRO A 186 -24.62 4.84 -19.88
C PRO A 186 -23.76 3.68 -20.38
N ILE A 187 -22.43 3.84 -20.39
CA ILE A 187 -21.48 2.82 -20.85
C ILE A 187 -21.49 1.54 -19.98
N LEU A 188 -21.87 1.65 -18.70
CA LEU A 188 -21.95 0.49 -17.80
C LEU A 188 -23.19 -0.37 -18.06
N LYS A 189 -24.20 0.14 -18.79
CA LYS A 189 -25.31 -0.69 -19.29
C LYS A 189 -24.90 -1.58 -20.46
N CYS A 190 -23.84 -1.20 -21.18
CA CYS A 190 -23.30 -1.95 -22.31
C CYS A 190 -22.27 -2.99 -21.89
N TRP A 191 -21.74 -2.89 -20.66
CA TRP A 191 -20.77 -3.82 -20.10
C TRP A 191 -21.09 -4.08 -18.62
N PRO A 192 -22.04 -4.99 -18.31
CA PRO A 192 -22.34 -5.34 -16.94
C PRO A 192 -21.12 -6.01 -16.30
N LEU A 193 -20.69 -5.46 -15.16
CA LEU A 193 -19.68 -6.06 -14.28
C LEU A 193 -20.25 -7.28 -13.56
#